data_AF-A0AAW9S594-F1
#
_entry.id   AF-A0AAW9S594-F1
#
_cell.length_a   1.000
_cell.length_b   1.000
_cell.length_c   1.000
_cell.angle_alpha   90.00
_cell.angle_beta   90.00
_cell.angle_gamma   90.00
#
_symmetry.space_group_name_H-M   'P 1'
#
loop_
_entity.id
_entity.type
_entity.pdbx_description
1 polymer ?
#
loop_
_entity_poly.entity_id
_entity_poly.type
_entity_poly.pdbx_seq_one_letter_code
_entity_poly.pdbx_strand_id
1 'polypeptide(L)' 'MDHIAHIWPTMAELADDLGKPYSTVAAWKQRGRIPSDYDTDMIAAARARGHVLTYEQLAVARSPRSAA' A
#
# COMPACT_ATOMS: atom_id res chain seq x y z
N MET A 1 6.27 -0.34 7.00
CA MET A 1 5.31 0.41 6.16
C MET A 1 5.88 1.77 5.70
N ASP A 2 7.17 2.05 5.91
CA ASP A 2 7.79 3.33 5.50
C ASP A 2 7.94 3.51 3.99
N HIS A 3 8.08 2.43 3.21
CA HIS A 3 8.38 2.55 1.79
C HIS A 3 7.21 2.99 0.91
N ILE A 4 5.97 3.00 1.39
CA ILE A 4 4.80 3.49 0.64
C ILE A 4 4.27 4.82 1.21
N ALA A 5 4.78 5.27 2.35
CA ALA A 5 4.39 6.53 2.98
C ALA A 5 4.74 7.76 2.13
N HIS A 6 5.72 7.65 1.22
CA HIS A 6 6.07 8.73 0.30
C HIS A 6 5.04 8.91 -0.84
N ILE A 7 4.26 7.88 -1.16
CA ILE A 7 3.18 7.94 -2.17
C ILE A 7 1.85 8.22 -1.48
N TRP A 8 1.60 7.57 -0.34
CA TRP A 8 0.42 7.78 0.49
C TRP A 8 0.84 8.05 1.94
N PRO A 9 0.96 9.33 2.34
CA PRO A 9 1.30 9.70 3.71
C PRO A 9 0.25 9.21 4.70
N THR A 10 -1.01 9.09 4.26
CA THR A 10 -2.11 8.60 5.09
C THR A 10 -2.81 7.39 4.47
N MET A 11 -3.31 6.52 5.34
CA MET A 11 -4.15 5.37 4.92
C MET A 11 -5.50 5.84 4.35
N ALA A 12 -5.95 7.06 4.70
CA ALA A 12 -7.13 7.67 4.12
C ALA A 12 -6.92 7.99 2.64
N GLU A 13 -5.77 8.55 2.28
CA GLU A 13 -5.42 8.79 0.88
C GLU A 13 -5.26 7.50 0.08
N LEU A 14 -4.65 6.46 0.66
CA LEU A 14 -4.58 5.16 0.02
C LEU A 14 -6.00 4.58 -0.23
N ALA A 15 -6.89 4.72 0.76
CA ALA A 15 -8.27 4.26 0.64
C ALA A 15 -9.05 5.02 -0.44
N ASP A 16 -8.86 6.34 -0.52
CA ASP A 16 -9.47 7.21 -1.54
C ASP A 16 -8.99 6.83 -2.95
N ASP A 17 -7.69 6.65 -3.13
CA ASP A 17 -7.09 6.28 -4.43
C ASP A 17 -7.54 4.89 -4.90
N LEU A 18 -7.68 3.95 -3.97
CA LEU A 18 -8.20 2.60 -4.24
C LEU A 18 -9.73 2.58 -4.42
N GLY A 19 -10.43 3.67 -4.12
CA GLY A 19 -11.89 3.72 -4.06
C GLY A 19 -12.48 2.73 -3.04
N LYS A 20 -11.75 2.45 -1.95
CA LYS A 20 -12.14 1.49 -0.91
C LYS A 20 -12.47 2.22 0.40
N PRO A 21 -13.32 1.62 1.25
CA PRO A 21 -13.54 2.14 2.58
C PRO A 21 -12.24 2.13 3.39
N TYR A 22 -12.02 3.20 4.17
CA TYR A 22 -10.90 3.28 5.12
C TYR A 22 -10.81 2.04 6.03
N SER A 23 -11.96 1.50 6.46
CA SER A 23 -12.06 0.30 7.28
C SER A 23 -11.33 -0.91 6.67
N THR A 24 -11.35 -1.03 5.34
CA THR A 24 -10.66 -2.10 4.61
C THR A 24 -9.15 -1.94 4.71
N VAL A 25 -8.64 -0.74 4.47
CA VAL A 25 -7.21 -0.41 4.59
C VAL A 25 -6.73 -0.50 6.04
N ALA A 26 -7.55 -0.07 7.00
CA ALA A 26 -7.29 -0.19 8.42
C ALA A 26 -7.17 -1.68 8.85
N ALA A 27 -8.03 -2.54 8.30
CA ALA A 27 -7.94 -3.98 8.52
C ALA A 27 -6.62 -4.57 7.96
N TRP A 28 -6.08 -4.05 6.86
CA TRP A 28 -4.77 -4.46 6.33
C TRP A 28 -3.63 -4.08 7.28
N LYS A 29 -3.66 -2.86 7.83
CA LYS A 29 -2.71 -2.41 8.85
C LYS A 29 -2.79 -3.26 10.12
N GLN A 30 -4.00 -3.55 10.59
CA GLN A 30 -4.21 -4.41 11.75
C GLN A 30 -3.71 -5.84 11.52
N ARG A 31 -3.87 -6.37 10.30
CA ARG A 31 -3.33 -7.67 9.88
C ARG A 31 -1.82 -7.64 9.62
N GLY A 32 -1.20 -6.47 9.59
CA GLY A 32 0.23 -6.29 9.27
C GLY A 32 0.60 -6.61 7.82
N ARG A 33 -0.39 -6.80 6.93
CA ARG A 33 -0.15 -7.16 5.52
C ARG A 33 -1.29 -6.69 4.61
N ILE A 34 -0.92 -6.26 3.42
CA ILE A 34 -1.86 -5.94 2.33
C ILE A 34 -2.08 -7.24 1.52
N PRO A 35 -3.34 -7.64 1.25
CA PRO A 35 -3.60 -8.83 0.44
C PRO A 35 -3.08 -8.64 -0.99
N SER A 36 -2.48 -9.69 -1.57
CA SER A 36 -1.86 -9.62 -2.90
C SER A 36 -2.85 -9.33 -4.03
N ASP A 37 -4.14 -9.62 -3.83
CA ASP A 37 -5.21 -9.21 -4.76
C ASP A 37 -5.22 -7.71 -5.05
N TYR A 38 -4.77 -6.87 -4.11
CA TYR A 38 -4.79 -5.41 -4.25
C TYR A 38 -3.50 -4.83 -4.82
N ASP A 39 -2.51 -5.65 -5.14
CA ASP A 39 -1.23 -5.15 -5.65
C ASP A 39 -1.40 -4.40 -6.97
N THR A 40 -2.24 -4.93 -7.86
CA THR A 40 -2.50 -4.32 -9.17
C THR A 40 -3.23 -2.97 -9.03
N ASP A 41 -4.23 -2.90 -8.14
CA ASP A 41 -4.92 -1.64 -7.82
C ASP A 41 -3.96 -0.62 -7.21
N MET A 42 -3.06 -1.04 -6.31
CA MET A 42 -2.04 -0.15 -5.74
C MET A 42 -1.06 0.37 -6.79
N ILE A 43 -0.63 -0.46 -7.74
CA ILE A 43 0.25 -0.03 -8.83
C ILE A 43 -0.47 0.97 -9.74
N ALA A 44 -1.75 0.72 -10.05
CA ALA A 44 -2.57 1.63 -10.85
C ALA A 44 -2.76 2.99 -10.13
N ALA A 45 -3.08 2.96 -8.84
CA ALA A 45 -3.23 4.12 -7.97
C ALA A 45 -1.93 4.95 -7.88
N ALA A 46 -0.80 4.30 -7.62
CA ALA A 46 0.51 4.96 -7.62
C ALA A 46 0.81 5.61 -8.97
N ARG A 47 0.53 4.91 -10.08
CA ARG A 47 0.71 5.43 -11.43
C ARG A 47 -0.19 6.63 -11.72
N ALA A 48 -1.42 6.64 -11.21
CA ALA A 48 -2.34 7.77 -11.34
C ALA A 48 -1.80 9.02 -10.62
N ARG A 49 -1.11 8.83 -9.48
CA ARG A 49 -0.38 9.91 -8.78
C ARG A 49 0.95 10.30 -9.44
N GLY A 50 1.36 9.64 -10.52
CA GLY A 50 2.65 9.88 -11.19
C GLY A 50 3.84 9.18 -10.54
N HIS A 51 3.60 8.25 -9.62
CA HIS A 51 4.64 7.44 -8.99
C HIS A 51 4.73 6.05 -9.64
N VAL A 52 5.93 5.49 -9.69
CA VAL A 52 6.15 4.11 -10.15
C VAL A 52 6.25 3.22 -8.92
N LEU A 53 5.24 2.38 -8.71
CA LEU A 53 5.24 1.34 -7.69
C LEU A 53 5.35 -0.02 -8.38
N THR A 54 6.29 -0.86 -7.97
CA THR A 54 6.45 -2.22 -8.51
C THR A 54 6.03 -3.29 -7.51
N TYR A 55 5.72 -4.49 -8.01
CA TYR A 55 5.41 -5.65 -7.16
C TYR A 55 6.54 -5.98 -6.18
N GLU A 56 7.80 -5.78 -6.57
CA GLU A 56 8.96 -5.96 -5.69
C GLU A 56 8.95 -4.96 -4.53
N GLN A 57 8.66 -3.67 -4.80
CA GLN A 57 8.54 -2.66 -3.76
C GLN A 57 7.38 -2.95 -2.81
N LEU A 58 6.25 -3.43 -3.33
CA LEU A 58 5.11 -3.91 -2.54
C LEU A 58 5.48 -5.13 -1.71
N ALA A 59 6.23 -6.09 -2.27
CA ALA A 59 6.68 -7.28 -1.56
C ALA A 59 7.65 -6.92 -0.43
N VAL A 60 8.58 -5.99 -0.65
CA VAL A 60 9.49 -5.45 0.37
C VAL A 60 8.70 -4.71 1.46
N ALA A 61 7.74 -3.87 1.08
CA ALA A 61 6.91 -3.13 2.04
C ALA A 61 5.99 -4.05 2.88
N ARG A 62 5.59 -5.20 2.32
CA ARG A 62 4.78 -6.24 2.98
C ARG A 62 5.60 -7.19 3.84
N SER A 63 6.88 -7.36 3.55
CA SER A 63 7.74 -8.26 4.32
C SER A 63 8.13 -7.58 5.62
N PRO A 64 7.75 -8.11 6.80
CA PRO A 64 8.30 -7.66 8.07
C PRO A 64 9.72 -8.24 8.20
N ARG A 65 10.65 -7.77 7.38
CA ARG A 65 12.07 -8.06 7.55
C ARG A 65 12.66 -6.84 8.25
N SER A 66 12.47 -6.78 9.57
CA SER A 66 13.40 -7.30 10.57
C SER A 66 14.70 -6.52 10.52
N ALA A 67 14.90 -5.75 11.58
CA ALA A 67 16.15 -5.10 11.94
C ALA A 67 17.36 -5.95 11.57
N ALA A 68 18.35 -5.28 10.97
CA ALA A 68 19.76 -5.63 11.08
C ALA A 68 20.52 -4.31 11.18
#